data_AF-A0A915JHZ9-F1
#
_entry.id   AF-A0A915JHZ9-F1
#
_cell.length_a   1.000
_cell.length_b   1.000
_cell.length_c   1.000
_cell.angle_alpha   90.00
_cell.angle_beta   90.00
_cell.angle_gamma   90.00
#
_symmetry.space_group_name_H-M   'P 1'
#
loop_
_entity.id
_entity.type
_entity.pdbx_description
1 polymer ?
#
loop_
_entity_poly.entity_id
_entity_poly.type
_entity_poly.pdbx_seq_one_letter_code
_entity_poly.pdbx_strand_id
1 'polypeptide(L)'
;MLFALLWYKKRVDLLSRKPYLLEKAIFNLGLAMLFINNPFYSIWSTSLGTNLAYIFIYLSLISAVVYFIFLAYWIARVILTIKRRRPSLAAMKEGRRVKFEGIIYRFKFVMIFTAVCACLTIIAFGMTRFGEGQLRWGDYDDSPLMNYSGSFLTGVYGMWNIYTILILVLYAPSHKQYPQARI
;
A
#
# COMPACT_ATOMS: atom_id res chain seq x y z
N MET A 1 2.03 -36.10 1.17
CA MET A 1 2.14 -34.75 0.59
C MET A 1 3.27 -33.93 1.23
N LEU A 2 3.26 -33.68 2.55
CA LEU A 2 4.28 -32.87 3.25
C LEU A 2 5.70 -33.43 3.11
N PHE A 3 5.87 -34.75 3.28
CA PHE A 3 7.16 -35.44 3.04
C PHE A 3 7.66 -35.31 1.59
N ALA A 4 6.76 -35.33 0.59
CA ALA A 4 7.13 -35.19 -0.81
C ALA A 4 7.64 -33.76 -1.13
N LEU A 5 7.03 -32.73 -0.54
CA LEU A 5 7.49 -31.34 -0.67
C LEU A 5 8.81 -31.09 0.06
N LEU A 6 9.00 -31.67 1.24
CA LEU A 6 10.28 -31.59 1.95
C LEU A 6 11.41 -32.28 1.17
N TRP A 7 11.13 -33.45 0.58
CA TRP A 7 12.08 -34.14 -0.29
C TRP A 7 12.38 -33.33 -1.55
N TYR A 8 11.36 -32.77 -2.20
CA TYR A 8 11.52 -31.92 -3.39
C TYR A 8 12.33 -30.67 -3.08
N LYS A 9 12.03 -29.96 -1.99
CA LYS A 9 12.80 -28.80 -1.54
C LYS A 9 14.27 -29.16 -1.26
N LYS A 10 14.51 -30.24 -0.52
CA LYS A 10 15.87 -30.73 -0.24
C LYS A 10 16.62 -31.06 -1.54
N ARG A 11 15.94 -31.62 -2.54
CA ARG A 11 16.54 -31.91 -3.85
C ARG A 11 16.90 -30.64 -4.62
N VAL A 12 16.02 -29.63 -4.61
CA VAL A 12 16.25 -28.34 -5.25
C VAL A 12 17.41 -27.59 -4.59
N ASP A 13 17.49 -27.61 -3.26
CA ASP A 13 18.57 -26.96 -2.49
C ASP A 13 19.94 -27.63 -2.67
N LEU A 14 19.98 -28.90 -3.06
CA LEU A 14 21.21 -29.63 -3.37
C LEU A 14 21.81 -29.25 -4.74
N LEU A 15 21.09 -28.52 -5.59
CA LEU A 15 21.64 -27.99 -6.83
C LEU A 15 22.38 -26.67 -6.54
N SER A 16 23.63 -26.55 -6.98
CA SER A 16 24.47 -25.34 -6.78
C SER A 16 24.05 -24.13 -7.65
N ARG A 17 22.75 -23.97 -7.91
CA ARG A 17 22.18 -22.96 -8.82
C ARG A 17 20.91 -22.37 -8.23
N LYS A 18 20.61 -21.11 -8.57
CA LYS A 18 19.40 -20.43 -8.10
C LYS A 18 18.17 -21.11 -8.70
N PRO A 19 17.11 -21.38 -7.91
CA PRO A 19 15.94 -22.12 -8.37
C PRO A 19 15.16 -21.31 -9.42
N TYR A 20 14.67 -22.00 -10.45
CA TYR A 20 13.93 -21.39 -11.55
C TYR A 20 12.47 -21.08 -11.16
N LEU A 21 11.79 -20.23 -11.94
CA LEU A 21 10.42 -19.79 -11.67
C LEU A 21 9.43 -20.96 -11.57
N LEU A 22 9.56 -21.95 -12.45
CA LEU A 22 8.70 -23.14 -12.48
C LEU A 22 8.91 -24.06 -11.26
N GLU A 23 10.12 -24.10 -10.68
CA GLU A 23 10.47 -24.84 -9.46
C GLU A 23 9.77 -24.22 -8.25
N LYS A 24 9.81 -22.88 -8.17
CA LYS A 24 9.08 -22.10 -7.17
C LYS A 24 7.56 -22.25 -7.35
N ALA A 25 7.06 -22.27 -8.58
CA ALA A 25 5.65 -22.43 -8.88
C ALA A 25 5.12 -23.81 -8.46
N ILE A 26 5.84 -24.89 -8.77
CA ILE A 26 5.48 -26.26 -8.37
C ILE A 26 5.49 -26.39 -6.85
N PHE A 27 6.50 -25.83 -6.19
CA PHE A 27 6.58 -25.83 -4.72
C PHE A 27 5.41 -25.06 -4.09
N ASN A 28 5.10 -23.86 -4.60
CA ASN A 28 3.97 -23.05 -4.13
C ASN A 28 2.62 -23.73 -4.37
N LEU A 29 2.44 -24.37 -5.53
CA LEU A 29 1.23 -25.10 -5.88
C LEU A 29 1.02 -26.30 -4.92
N GLY A 30 2.06 -27.08 -4.65
CA GLY A 30 1.96 -28.20 -3.73
C GLY A 30 1.73 -27.78 -2.27
N LEU A 31 2.30 -26.64 -1.85
CA LEU A 31 1.98 -25.99 -0.57
C LEU A 31 0.51 -25.56 -0.50
N ALA A 32 -0.01 -24.89 -1.53
CA ALA A 32 -1.42 -24.51 -1.60
C ALA A 32 -2.35 -25.73 -1.53
N MET A 33 -1.98 -26.83 -2.19
CA MET A 33 -2.75 -28.07 -2.17
C MET A 33 -2.80 -28.72 -0.78
N LEU A 34 -1.75 -28.56 0.03
CA LEU A 34 -1.74 -28.98 1.45
C LEU A 34 -2.72 -28.18 2.30
N PHE A 35 -2.82 -26.87 2.08
CA PHE A 35 -3.78 -26.01 2.77
C PHE A 35 -5.22 -26.35 2.38
N ILE A 36 -5.47 -26.68 1.11
CA ILE A 36 -6.81 -27.06 0.61
C ILE A 36 -7.26 -28.42 1.17
N ASN A 37 -6.36 -29.39 1.30
CA ASN A 37 -6.73 -30.74 1.77
C ASN A 37 -7.13 -30.81 3.26
N ASN A 38 -6.80 -29.81 4.08
CA ASN A 38 -7.22 -29.74 5.49
C ASN A 38 -8.00 -28.44 5.76
N PRO A 39 -9.25 -28.33 5.28
CA PRO A 39 -10.07 -27.12 5.45
C PRO A 39 -10.37 -26.78 6.92
N PHE A 40 -10.17 -27.73 7.85
CA PHE A 40 -10.35 -27.55 9.29
C PHE A 40 -9.08 -27.20 10.06
N TYR A 41 -7.89 -27.25 9.43
CA TYR A 41 -6.64 -26.83 10.08
C TYR A 41 -6.51 -25.31 10.00
N SER A 42 -7.18 -24.63 10.93
CA SER A 42 -7.04 -23.20 11.12
C SER A 42 -5.89 -22.94 12.09
N ILE A 43 -5.09 -21.89 11.87
CA ILE A 43 -4.01 -21.53 12.82
C ILE A 43 -4.56 -21.30 14.25
N TRP A 44 -5.86 -21.01 14.33
CA TRP A 44 -6.64 -20.76 15.53
C TRP A 44 -7.11 -22.01 16.27
N SER A 45 -7.04 -23.20 15.66
CA SER A 45 -7.52 -24.45 16.29
C SER A 45 -6.50 -25.06 17.26
N THR A 46 -5.22 -24.74 17.09
CA THR A 46 -4.12 -25.28 17.92
C THR A 46 -3.65 -24.19 18.88
N SER A 47 -3.53 -24.49 20.17
CA SER A 47 -3.09 -23.53 21.20
C SER A 47 -1.77 -22.83 20.87
N LEU A 48 -0.80 -23.59 20.33
CA LEU A 48 0.48 -23.06 19.88
C LEU A 48 0.35 -22.13 18.64
N GLY A 49 -0.53 -22.48 17.70
CA GLY A 49 -0.81 -21.68 16.51
C GLY A 49 -1.51 -20.36 16.85
N THR A 50 -2.47 -20.39 17.77
CA THR A 50 -3.19 -19.22 18.27
C THR A 50 -2.25 -18.24 18.97
N ASN A 51 -1.36 -18.73 19.85
CA ASN A 51 -0.37 -17.88 20.52
C ASN A 51 0.58 -17.21 19.52
N LEU A 52 1.06 -17.95 18.51
CA LEU A 52 1.87 -17.39 17.43
C LEU A 52 1.10 -16.34 16.62
N ALA A 53 -0.15 -16.61 16.25
CA ALA A 53 -0.99 -15.68 15.50
C ALA A 53 -1.20 -14.36 16.25
N TYR A 54 -1.48 -14.42 17.55
CA TYR A 54 -1.59 -13.21 18.38
C TYR A 54 -0.29 -12.40 18.41
N ILE A 55 0.88 -13.05 18.55
CA ILE A 55 2.17 -12.37 18.50
C ILE A 55 2.36 -11.63 17.17
N PHE A 56 2.02 -12.25 16.04
CA PHE A 56 2.09 -11.60 14.72
C PHE A 56 1.13 -10.40 14.60
N ILE A 57 -0.08 -10.49 15.15
CA ILE A 57 -1.03 -9.36 15.16
C ILE A 57 -0.48 -8.20 15.98
N TYR A 58 0.05 -8.45 17.18
CA TYR A 58 0.65 -7.41 18.02
C TYR A 58 1.87 -6.78 17.34
N LEU A 59 2.75 -7.58 16.74
CA LEU A 59 3.91 -7.09 16.01
C LEU A 59 3.50 -6.23 14.80
N SER A 60 2.49 -6.66 14.05
CA SER A 60 1.89 -5.89 12.95
C SER A 60 1.36 -4.54 13.44
N LEU A 61 0.66 -4.52 14.58
CA LEU A 61 0.11 -3.28 15.13
C LEU A 61 1.21 -2.30 15.54
N ILE A 62 2.23 -2.78 16.26
CA ILE A 62 3.37 -1.96 16.71
C ILE A 62 4.12 -1.40 15.50
N SER A 63 4.41 -2.24 14.50
CA SER A 63 5.11 -1.82 13.28
C SER A 63 4.31 -0.78 12.48
N ALA A 64 2.98 -0.92 12.41
CA ALA A 64 2.12 0.07 11.78
C ALA A 64 2.18 1.42 12.51
N VAL A 65 2.11 1.44 13.85
CA VAL A 65 2.20 2.67 14.65
C VAL A 65 3.55 3.37 14.45
N VAL A 66 4.65 2.60 14.52
CA VAL A 66 6.01 3.13 14.28
C VAL A 66 6.12 3.73 12.87
N TYR A 67 5.57 3.06 11.86
CA TYR A 67 5.55 3.57 10.49
C TYR A 67 4.80 4.91 10.37
N PHE A 68 3.63 5.05 11.00
CA PHE A 68 2.86 6.30 10.96
C PHE A 68 3.61 7.46 11.63
N ILE A 69 4.24 7.23 12.78
CA ILE A 69 5.06 8.25 13.46
C ILE A 69 6.23 8.68 12.57
N PHE A 70 6.92 7.73 11.96
CA PHE A 70 8.04 8.01 11.05
C PHE A 70 7.59 8.80 9.82
N LEU A 71 6.46 8.40 9.20
CA LEU A 71 5.89 9.09 8.06
C LEU A 71 5.50 10.53 8.40
N ALA A 72 4.84 10.75 9.55
CA ALA A 72 4.48 12.09 10.02
C ALA A 72 5.71 12.96 10.27
N TYR A 73 6.77 12.39 10.87
CA TYR A 73 8.05 13.08 11.06
C TYR A 73 8.65 13.55 9.73
N TRP A 74 8.69 12.68 8.70
CA TRP A 74 9.22 13.05 7.38
C TRP A 74 8.39 14.12 6.68
N ILE A 75 7.06 14.03 6.75
CA ILE A 75 6.17 15.06 6.20
C ILE A 75 6.44 16.41 6.88
N ALA A 76 6.47 16.45 8.21
CA ALA A 76 6.74 17.66 8.97
C ALA A 76 8.13 18.24 8.62
N ARG A 77 9.15 17.38 8.59
CA ARG A 77 10.51 17.72 8.16
C ARG A 77 10.54 18.38 6.79
N VAL A 78 9.84 17.83 5.81
CA VAL A 78 9.84 18.37 4.44
C VAL A 78 9.08 19.70 4.40
N ILE A 79 7.93 19.83 5.06
CA ILE A 79 7.19 21.09 5.14
C ILE A 79 8.05 22.19 5.78
N LEU A 80 8.72 21.90 6.90
CA LEU A 80 9.62 22.83 7.58
C LEU A 80 10.83 23.19 6.71
N THR A 81 11.40 22.21 5.99
CA THR A 81 12.52 22.44 5.07
C THR A 81 12.13 23.37 3.92
N ILE A 82 10.95 23.15 3.31
CA ILE A 82 10.42 24.02 2.25
C ILE A 82 10.19 25.43 2.79
N LYS A 83 9.60 25.57 3.99
CA LYS A 83 9.39 26.88 4.64
C LYS A 83 10.71 27.63 4.85
N ARG A 84 11.74 26.96 5.39
CA ARG A 84 13.05 27.57 5.67
C ARG A 84 13.83 27.94 4.41
N ARG A 85 13.71 27.16 3.33
CA ARG A 85 14.41 27.41 2.06
C ARG A 85 13.69 28.41 1.15
N ARG A 86 12.42 28.74 1.41
CA ARG A 86 11.63 29.70 0.62
C ARG A 86 12.31 31.06 0.35
N PRO A 87 12.93 31.75 1.32
CA PRO A 87 13.64 33.01 1.05
C PRO A 87 14.86 32.82 0.14
N SER A 88 15.60 31.71 0.29
CA SER A 88 16.72 31.40 -0.60
C SER A 88 16.28 31.08 -2.03
N LEU A 89 15.08 30.52 -2.22
CA LEU A 89 14.50 30.32 -3.56
C LEU A 89 14.10 31.65 -4.22
N ALA A 90 13.60 32.62 -3.43
CA ALA A 90 13.22 33.93 -3.94
C ALA A 90 14.44 34.75 -4.45
N ALA A 91 15.63 34.49 -3.90
CA ALA A 91 16.88 35.14 -4.31
C ALA A 91 17.54 34.54 -5.58
N MET A 92 17.00 33.46 -6.16
CA MET A 92 17.59 32.80 -7.33
C MET A 92 17.14 33.40 -8.66
N LYS A 93 18.01 33.33 -9.69
CA LYS A 93 17.68 33.68 -11.09
C LYS A 93 16.40 32.96 -11.56
N GLU A 94 15.55 33.70 -12.26
CA GLU A 94 14.18 33.32 -12.64
C GLU A 94 14.08 31.94 -13.32
N GLY A 95 14.95 31.65 -14.30
CA GLY A 95 14.97 30.37 -15.02
C GLY A 95 15.31 29.14 -14.17
N ARG A 96 16.12 29.29 -13.10
CA ARG A 96 16.37 28.20 -12.14
C ARG A 96 15.24 28.08 -11.13
N ARG A 97 14.68 29.22 -10.71
CA ARG A 97 13.57 29.28 -9.75
C ARG A 97 12.33 28.54 -10.25
N VAL A 98 11.91 28.75 -11.49
CA VAL A 98 10.73 28.06 -12.06
C VAL A 98 10.89 26.54 -12.12
N LYS A 99 12.11 26.01 -12.35
CA LYS A 99 12.38 24.56 -12.30
C LYS A 99 12.24 24.01 -10.87
N PHE A 100 12.83 24.67 -9.88
CA PHE A 100 12.75 24.24 -8.48
C PHE A 100 11.34 24.40 -7.89
N GLU A 101 10.64 25.50 -8.20
CA GLU A 101 9.24 25.70 -7.81
C GLU A 101 8.34 24.62 -8.42
N GLY A 102 8.57 24.23 -9.68
CA GLY A 102 7.86 23.13 -10.33
C GLY A 102 8.04 21.78 -9.63
N ILE A 103 9.26 21.43 -9.22
CA ILE A 103 9.54 20.18 -8.49
C ILE A 103 8.86 20.19 -7.12
N ILE A 104 8.97 21.28 -6.37
CA ILE A 104 8.34 21.43 -5.04
C ILE A 104 6.81 21.36 -5.16
N TYR A 105 6.23 21.97 -6.18
CA TYR A 105 4.79 21.94 -6.42
C TYR A 105 4.28 20.52 -6.68
N ARG A 106 4.95 19.76 -7.56
CA ARG A 106 4.61 18.35 -7.84
C ARG A 106 4.62 17.51 -6.56
N PHE A 107 5.68 17.67 -5.77
CA PHE A 107 5.83 16.95 -4.50
C PHE A 107 4.72 17.31 -3.50
N LYS A 108 4.40 18.60 -3.33
CA LYS A 108 3.31 19.04 -2.44
C LYS A 108 1.94 18.56 -2.91
N PHE A 109 1.70 18.56 -4.22
CA PHE A 109 0.44 18.09 -4.80
C PHE A 109 0.22 16.61 -4.50
N VAL A 110 1.21 15.75 -4.76
CA VAL A 110 1.13 14.32 -4.45
C VAL A 110 0.91 14.08 -2.97
N MET A 111 1.65 14.79 -2.10
CA MET A 111 1.50 14.65 -0.64
C MET A 111 0.06 14.96 -0.16
N ILE A 112 -0.54 16.05 -0.63
CA ILE A 112 -1.92 16.41 -0.25
C ILE A 112 -2.91 15.40 -0.81
N PHE A 113 -2.73 14.98 -2.07
CA PHE A 113 -3.60 14.02 -2.71
C PHE A 113 -3.59 12.66 -1.97
N THR A 114 -2.41 12.15 -1.58
CA THR A 114 -2.30 10.93 -0.77
C THR A 114 -3.00 11.07 0.58
N ALA A 115 -2.90 12.23 1.23
CA ALA A 115 -3.58 12.48 2.50
C ALA A 115 -5.11 12.47 2.34
N VAL A 116 -5.65 13.11 1.29
CA VAL A 116 -7.08 13.08 0.97
C VAL A 116 -7.54 11.65 0.70
N CYS A 117 -6.79 10.89 -0.11
CA CYS A 117 -7.07 9.49 -0.40
C CYS A 117 -7.10 8.64 0.89
N ALA A 118 -6.17 8.86 1.80
CA ALA A 118 -6.12 8.17 3.09
C ALA A 118 -7.33 8.53 3.98
N CYS A 119 -7.68 9.81 4.09
CA CYS A 119 -8.86 10.25 4.86
C CYS A 119 -10.16 9.66 4.31
N LEU A 120 -10.35 9.70 2.98
CA LEU A 120 -11.52 9.12 2.33
C LEU A 120 -11.61 7.60 2.57
N THR A 121 -10.46 6.91 2.56
CA THR A 121 -10.42 5.47 2.84
C THR A 121 -10.81 5.16 4.29
N ILE A 122 -10.34 5.95 5.26
CA ILE A 122 -10.71 5.78 6.68
C ILE A 122 -12.21 6.03 6.89
N ILE A 123 -12.75 7.07 6.26
CA ILE A 123 -14.18 7.40 6.34
C ILE A 123 -15.01 6.28 5.70
N ALA A 124 -14.63 5.80 4.52
CA ALA A 124 -15.31 4.68 3.84
C ALA A 124 -15.28 3.39 4.68
N PHE A 125 -14.14 3.09 5.31
CA PHE A 125 -14.03 1.96 6.23
C PHE A 125 -14.93 2.14 7.46
N GLY A 126 -14.94 3.33 8.06
CA GLY A 126 -15.82 3.66 9.18
C GLY A 126 -17.29 3.46 8.83
N MET A 127 -17.76 4.04 7.72
CA MET A 127 -19.14 3.88 7.25
C MET A 127 -19.52 2.42 7.00
N THR A 128 -18.60 1.59 6.49
CA THR A 128 -18.84 0.16 6.30
C THR A 128 -19.05 -0.55 7.65
N ARG A 129 -18.24 -0.22 8.67
CA ARG A 129 -18.37 -0.80 10.02
C ARG A 129 -19.64 -0.36 10.74
N PHE A 130 -20.02 0.92 10.63
CA PHE A 130 -21.27 1.42 11.20
C PHE A 130 -22.50 0.90 10.45
N GLY A 131 -22.43 0.79 9.12
CA GLY A 131 -23.50 0.26 8.28
C GLY A 131 -23.79 -1.22 8.55
N GLU A 132 -22.75 -2.07 8.62
CA GLU A 132 -22.89 -3.48 9.04
C GLU A 132 -23.40 -3.62 10.48
N GLY A 133 -23.01 -2.68 11.36
CA GLY A 133 -23.47 -2.61 12.74
C GLY A 133 -24.96 -2.29 12.87
N GLN A 134 -25.50 -1.39 12.04
CA GLN A 134 -26.91 -0.98 12.06
C GLN A 134 -27.82 -1.97 11.31
N LEU A 135 -27.34 -2.59 10.23
CA LEU A 135 -28.07 -3.64 9.49
C LEU A 135 -28.40 -4.88 10.35
N ARG A 136 -27.69 -5.10 11.46
CA ARG A 136 -27.98 -6.20 12.39
C ARG A 136 -29.15 -5.93 13.35
N TRP A 137 -29.63 -4.68 13.44
CA TRP A 137 -30.61 -4.25 14.46
C TRP A 137 -31.85 -3.56 13.87
N GLY A 138 -31.81 -3.13 12.60
CA GLY A 138 -32.95 -2.57 11.89
C GLY A 138 -33.54 -3.61 10.94
N ASP A 139 -34.87 -3.67 10.89
CA ASP A 139 -35.66 -4.51 9.99
C ASP A 139 -35.17 -4.48 8.53
N TYR A 140 -35.44 -5.59 7.85
CA TYR A 140 -35.30 -5.79 6.41
C TYR A 140 -36.01 -4.66 5.63
N ASP A 141 -35.30 -3.58 5.31
CA ASP A 141 -35.66 -2.73 4.19
C ASP A 141 -34.82 -3.13 2.99
N ASP A 142 -35.38 -4.08 2.24
CA ASP A 142 -34.99 -4.48 0.89
C ASP A 142 -34.95 -3.25 -0.04
N SER A 143 -33.80 -2.58 -0.07
CA SER A 143 -33.42 -1.72 -1.20
C SER A 143 -32.43 -2.50 -2.08
N PRO A 144 -32.89 -3.24 -3.11
CA PRO A 144 -32.05 -4.12 -3.95
C PRO A 144 -31.02 -3.39 -4.83
N LEU A 145 -30.81 -2.08 -4.64
CA LEU A 145 -30.01 -1.22 -5.51
C LEU A 145 -28.74 -0.64 -4.87
N MET A 146 -28.52 -0.78 -3.56
CA MET A 146 -27.37 -0.13 -2.92
C MET A 146 -26.50 -1.12 -2.13
N ASN A 147 -25.70 -1.89 -2.86
CA ASN A 147 -24.59 -2.69 -2.32
C ASN A 147 -23.49 -1.75 -1.79
N TYR A 148 -23.68 -1.19 -0.60
CA TYR A 148 -22.76 -0.23 0.01
C TYR A 148 -21.32 -0.77 0.09
N SER A 149 -21.11 -1.98 0.61
CA SER A 149 -19.77 -2.58 0.72
C SER A 149 -19.09 -2.76 -0.64
N GLY A 150 -19.82 -3.19 -1.67
CA GLY A 150 -19.31 -3.33 -3.03
C GLY A 150 -18.96 -1.98 -3.67
N SER A 151 -19.82 -0.97 -3.47
CA SER A 151 -19.61 0.40 -3.93
C SER A 151 -18.38 1.05 -3.28
N PHE A 152 -18.13 0.77 -2.00
CA PHE A 152 -16.95 1.30 -1.31
C PHE A 152 -15.67 0.61 -1.77
N LEU A 153 -15.67 -0.72 -1.93
CA LEU A 153 -14.53 -1.48 -2.46
C LEU A 153 -14.12 -1.00 -3.86
N THR A 154 -15.10 -0.84 -4.77
CA THR A 154 -14.81 -0.33 -6.13
C THR A 154 -14.37 1.13 -6.12
N GLY A 155 -14.94 1.98 -5.24
CA GLY A 155 -14.53 3.37 -5.08
C GLY A 155 -13.09 3.51 -4.59
N VAL A 156 -12.69 2.76 -3.55
CA VAL A 156 -11.32 2.73 -3.05
C VAL A 156 -10.36 2.23 -4.13
N TYR A 157 -10.71 1.12 -4.81
CA TYR A 157 -9.89 0.59 -5.88
C TYR A 157 -9.71 1.59 -7.02
N GLY A 158 -10.77 2.24 -7.49
CA GLY A 158 -10.72 3.28 -8.52
C GLY A 158 -9.85 4.46 -8.10
N MET A 159 -9.96 4.90 -6.85
CA MET A 159 -9.14 5.99 -6.30
C MET A 159 -7.64 5.67 -6.32
N TRP A 160 -7.25 4.46 -5.91
CA TRP A 160 -5.84 4.03 -5.96
C TRP A 160 -5.32 3.86 -7.39
N ASN A 161 -6.16 3.48 -8.35
CA ASN A 161 -5.77 3.42 -9.77
C ASN A 161 -5.57 4.82 -10.37
N ILE A 162 -6.43 5.78 -10.03
CA ILE A 162 -6.25 7.17 -10.46
C ILE A 162 -4.97 7.74 -9.83
N TYR A 163 -4.69 7.41 -8.57
CA TYR A 163 -3.45 7.81 -7.88
C TYR A 163 -2.19 7.32 -8.60
N THR A 164 -2.14 6.04 -8.98
CA THR A 164 -0.98 5.47 -9.68
C THR A 164 -0.78 6.10 -11.06
N ILE A 165 -1.86 6.28 -11.83
CA ILE A 165 -1.81 6.99 -13.12
C ILE A 165 -1.29 8.42 -12.94
N LEU A 166 -1.75 9.11 -11.91
CA LEU A 166 -1.33 10.48 -11.63
C LEU A 166 0.17 10.57 -11.33
N ILE A 167 0.72 9.64 -10.54
CA ILE A 167 2.17 9.60 -10.29
C ILE A 167 2.94 9.33 -11.58
N LEU A 168 2.49 8.37 -12.39
CA LEU A 168 3.15 8.04 -13.66
C LEU A 168 3.20 9.25 -14.59
N VAL A 169 2.10 9.96 -14.75
CA VAL A 169 2.04 11.17 -15.60
C VAL A 169 2.87 12.31 -15.01
N LEU A 170 2.79 12.55 -13.70
CA LEU A 170 3.45 13.70 -13.06
C LEU A 170 4.98 13.55 -13.00
N TYR A 171 5.47 12.32 -12.90
CA TYR A 171 6.90 11.98 -12.84
C TYR A 171 7.46 11.47 -14.17
N ALA A 172 6.64 11.36 -15.22
CA ALA A 172 7.12 11.06 -16.57
C ALA A 172 8.17 12.10 -17.03
N PRO A 173 9.24 11.67 -17.70
CA PRO A 173 10.24 12.59 -18.24
C PRO A 173 9.59 13.52 -19.27
N SER A 174 9.76 14.83 -19.08
CA SER A 174 9.26 15.84 -20.03
C SER A 174 10.35 16.19 -21.03
N HIS A 175 10.04 16.09 -22.32
CA HIS A 175 10.94 16.41 -23.43
C HIS A 175 11.22 17.92 -23.63
N LYS A 176 11.00 18.77 -22.62
CA LYS A 176 11.27 20.21 -22.73
C LYS A 176 12.78 20.46 -22.76
N GLN A 177 13.30 20.76 -23.95
CA GLN A 177 14.64 21.29 -24.15
C GLN A 177 14.66 22.75 -23.68
N TYR A 178 15.33 23.00 -22.55
CA TYR A 178 15.56 24.37 -22.10
C TYR A 178 16.72 24.96 -22.90
N PRO A 179 16.61 26.20 -23.43
CA PRO A 179 17.75 26.87 -24.03
C PRO A 179 18.90 26.89 -23.03
N GLN A 180 20.02 26.27 -23.40
CA GLN A 180 21.27 26.36 -22.64
C GLN A 180 21.64 27.85 -22.63
N ALA A 181 21.70 28.45 -21.44
CA ALA A 181 22.23 29.80 -21.32
C ALA A 181 23.68 29.76 -21.83
N ARG A 182 23.92 30.40 -22.97
CA ARG A 182 25.25 30.56 -23.56
C ARG A 182 26.11 31.27 -22.51
N ILE A 183 27.18 30.59 -22.09
CA ILE A 183 28.20 31.09 -21.14
C ILE A 183 28.89 32.31 -21.76
#